data_AF-A0A0D3AS58-F1
#
_entry.id   AF-A0A0D3AS58-F1
#
_cell.length_a   1.000
_cell.length_b   1.000
_cell.length_c   1.000
_cell.angle_alpha   90.00
_cell.angle_beta   90.00
_cell.angle_gamma   90.00
#
_symmetry.space_group_name_H-M   'P 1'
#
loop_
_entity.id
_entity.type
_entity.pdbx_description
1 polymer ?
#
loop_
_entity_poly.entity_id
_entity_poly.type
_entity_poly.pdbx_seq_one_letter_code
_entity_poly.pdbx_strand_id
1 'polypeptide(L)'
;MSKHLHIFTITLKNRSRYIKAMEQRIEGAEKKQRKMMSFLARAMQSPSFLYQLLKQRDTRVNELEDEATERGRGSSVSELEALALEMQGYGKQKNVKEEEERTW
;
A
#
# COMPACT_ATOMS: atom_id res chain seq x y z
N MET A 1 4.00 39.71 39.41
CA MET A 1 3.08 40.06 38.28
C MET A 1 3.71 39.88 36.90
N SER A 2 4.96 40.32 36.66
CA SER A 2 5.61 40.24 35.32
C SER A 2 5.70 38.81 34.72
N LYS A 3 5.99 37.78 35.52
CA LYS A 3 6.12 36.39 35.05
C LYS A 3 4.81 35.81 34.49
N HIS A 4 3.66 36.11 35.11
CA HIS A 4 2.36 35.63 34.63
C HIS A 4 1.96 36.27 33.30
N LEU A 5 2.24 37.57 33.14
CA LEU A 5 2.00 38.26 31.86
C LEU A 5 2.88 37.67 30.74
N HIS A 6 4.14 37.33 31.05
CA HIS A 6 5.04 36.67 30.10
C HIS A 6 4.56 35.26 29.70
N ILE A 7 4.13 34.45 30.67
CA ILE A 7 3.58 33.11 30.39
C ILE A 7 2.30 33.21 29.55
N PHE A 8 1.41 34.15 29.88
CA PHE A 8 0.18 34.39 29.13
C PHE A 8 0.45 34.78 27.67
N THR A 9 1.38 35.70 27.44
CA THR A 9 1.76 36.13 26.09
C THR A 9 2.41 35.02 25.27
N ILE A 10 3.29 34.19 25.86
CA ILE A 10 3.84 32.99 25.20
C ILE A 10 2.71 32.03 24.81
N THR A 11 1.79 31.76 25.73
CA THR A 11 0.70 30.79 25.52
C THR A 11 -0.23 31.24 24.40
N LEU A 12 -0.59 32.53 24.36
CA LEU A 12 -1.37 33.11 23.27
C LEU A 12 -0.65 32.99 21.93
N LYS A 13 0.65 33.31 21.89
CA LYS A 13 1.45 33.22 20.67
C LYS A 13 1.53 31.78 20.14
N ASN A 14 1.67 30.80 21.03
CA ASN A 14 1.69 29.39 20.67
C ASN A 14 0.34 28.92 20.11
N ARG A 15 -0.77 29.31 20.74
CA ARG A 15 -2.12 28.98 20.25
C ARG A 15 -2.38 29.58 18.87
N SER A 16 -2.04 30.86 18.67
CA SER A 16 -2.19 31.53 17.38
C SER A 16 -1.41 30.82 16.27
N ARG A 17 -0.16 30.41 16.54
CA ARG A 17 0.65 29.63 15.61
C ARG A 17 0.00 28.28 15.26
N TYR A 18 -0.50 27.57 16.26
CA TYR A 18 -1.15 26.28 16.05
C TYR A 18 -2.42 26.41 15.20
N ILE A 19 -3.28 27.38 15.51
CA ILE A 19 -4.50 27.65 14.72
C ILE A 19 -4.13 27.96 13.27
N LYS A 20 -3.15 28.83 13.04
CA LYS A 20 -2.70 29.18 11.69
C LYS A 20 -2.18 27.98 10.91
N ALA A 21 -1.44 27.08 11.57
CA ALA A 21 -0.99 25.84 10.94
C ALA A 21 -2.16 24.89 10.62
N MET A 22 -3.18 24.83 11.48
CA MET A 22 -4.40 24.07 11.17
C MET A 22 -5.17 24.64 9.99
N GLU A 23 -5.35 25.96 9.92
CA GLU A 23 -6.02 26.64 8.80
C GLU A 23 -5.35 26.29 7.47
N GLN A 24 -4.02 26.37 7.41
CA GLN A 24 -3.27 25.98 6.21
C GLN A 24 -3.45 24.50 5.82
N ARG A 25 -3.47 23.60 6.81
CA ARG A 25 -3.69 22.17 6.56
C ARG A 25 -5.11 21.89 6.04
N ILE A 26 -6.11 22.55 6.62
CA ILE A 26 -7.52 22.45 6.20
C ILE A 26 -7.66 22.99 4.77
N GLU A 27 -7.13 24.18 4.49
CA GLU A 27 -7.19 24.77 3.15
C GLU A 27 -6.50 23.88 2.10
N GLY A 28 -5.36 23.28 2.46
CA GLY A 28 -4.66 22.31 1.61
C GLY A 28 -5.50 21.06 1.32
N ALA A 29 -6.15 20.50 2.35
CA ALA A 29 -7.03 19.35 2.21
C ALA A 29 -8.24 19.66 1.32
N GLU A 30 -8.89 20.81 1.54
CA GLU A 30 -10.03 21.24 0.72
C GLU A 30 -9.65 21.46 -0.74
N LYS A 31 -8.50 22.10 -1.02
CA LYS A 31 -7.99 22.27 -2.39
C LYS A 31 -7.79 20.92 -3.08
N LYS A 32 -7.24 19.93 -2.37
CA LYS A 32 -7.05 18.57 -2.89
C LYS A 32 -8.40 17.88 -3.14
N GLN A 33 -9.34 18.01 -2.21
CA GLN A 33 -10.69 17.46 -2.36
C GLN A 33 -11.43 18.09 -3.54
N ARG A 34 -11.38 19.41 -3.74
CA ARG A 34 -11.98 20.06 -4.91
C ARG A 34 -11.42 19.54 -6.23
N LYS A 35 -10.09 19.40 -6.33
CA LYS A 35 -9.45 18.81 -7.52
C LYS A 35 -9.90 17.37 -7.75
N MET A 36 -9.98 16.56 -6.70
CA MET A 36 -10.47 15.19 -6.77
C MET A 36 -11.93 15.13 -7.22
N MET A 37 -12.81 15.97 -6.65
CA MET A 37 -14.20 16.04 -7.07
C MET A 37 -14.34 16.44 -8.54
N SER A 38 -13.57 17.42 -9.02
CA SER A 38 -13.57 17.79 -10.44
C SER A 38 -13.08 16.65 -11.34
N PHE A 39 -12.06 15.90 -10.91
CA PHE A 39 -11.59 14.72 -11.63
C PHE A 39 -12.67 13.65 -11.71
N LEU A 40 -13.28 13.30 -10.57
CA LEU A 40 -14.34 12.30 -10.51
C LEU A 40 -15.54 12.70 -11.35
N ALA A 41 -15.97 13.96 -11.30
CA ALA A 41 -17.05 14.47 -12.14
C ALA A 41 -16.76 14.29 -13.63
N ARG A 42 -15.54 14.60 -14.08
CA ARG A 42 -15.13 14.38 -15.48
C ARG A 42 -15.05 12.90 -15.86
N ALA A 43 -14.53 12.06 -14.96
CA ALA A 43 -14.45 10.62 -15.18
C ALA A 43 -15.84 9.96 -15.25
N MET A 44 -16.80 10.43 -14.45
CA MET A 44 -18.20 9.98 -14.51
C MET A 44 -18.91 10.45 -15.78
N GLN A 45 -18.61 11.66 -16.27
CA GLN A 45 -19.13 12.16 -17.56
C GLN A 45 -18.55 11.39 -18.76
N SER A 46 -17.36 10.81 -18.63
CA SER A 46 -16.70 10.05 -19.68
C SER A 46 -16.22 8.68 -19.16
N PRO A 47 -17.10 7.67 -19.11
CA PRO A 47 -16.74 6.34 -18.59
C PRO A 47 -15.59 5.67 -19.35
N SER A 48 -15.41 5.98 -20.64
CA SER A 48 -14.29 5.48 -21.46
C SER A 48 -12.92 5.88 -20.90
N PHE A 49 -12.81 7.03 -20.25
CA PHE A 49 -11.59 7.47 -19.59
C PHE A 49 -11.21 6.55 -18.42
N LEU A 50 -12.19 6.04 -17.66
CA LEU A 50 -11.94 5.07 -16.59
C LEU A 50 -11.43 3.75 -17.15
N TYR A 51 -12.00 3.29 -18.27
CA TYR A 51 -11.51 2.08 -18.97
C TYR A 51 -10.06 2.23 -19.44
N GLN A 52 -9.69 3.41 -19.97
CA GLN A 52 -8.30 3.70 -20.36
C GLN A 52 -7.35 3.69 -19.17
N LEU A 53 -7.74 4.28 -18.03
CA LEU A 53 -6.95 4.28 -16.80
C LEU A 53 -6.74 2.87 -16.22
N LEU A 54 -7.81 2.06 -16.18
CA LEU A 54 -7.74 0.68 -15.71
C LEU A 54 -6.84 -0.17 -16.62
N LYS A 55 -7.03 -0.08 -17.94
CA LYS A 55 -6.18 -0.78 -18.90
C LYS A 55 -4.71 -0.42 -18.72
N GLN A 56 -4.39 0.87 -18.55
CA GLN A 56 -3.02 1.31 -18.32
C GLN A 56 -2.45 0.77 -17.00
N ARG A 57 -3.26 0.69 -15.94
CA ARG A 57 -2.84 0.12 -14.66
C ARG A 57 -2.56 -1.37 -14.79
N ASP A 58 -3.43 -2.13 -15.45
CA ASP A 58 -3.25 -3.57 -15.63
C ASP A 58 -2.02 -3.88 -16.49
N THR A 59 -1.77 -3.10 -17.55
CA THR A 59 -0.53 -3.24 -18.32
C THR A 59 0.72 -3.01 -17.45
N ARG A 60 0.74 -1.96 -16.62
CA ARG A 60 1.87 -1.71 -15.71
C ARG A 60 2.06 -2.78 -14.64
N VAL A 61 0.96 -3.32 -14.11
CA VAL A 61 1.04 -4.40 -13.11
C VAL A 61 1.57 -5.68 -13.77
N ASN A 62 1.09 -6.01 -14.96
CA ASN A 62 1.56 -7.18 -15.71
C ASN A 62 3.06 -7.05 -16.05
N GLU A 63 3.51 -5.87 -16.50
CA GLU A 63 4.94 -5.60 -16.77
C GLU A 63 5.82 -5.82 -15.51
N LEU A 64 5.33 -5.45 -14.33
CA LEU A 64 6.07 -5.66 -13.07
C LEU A 64 6.08 -7.13 -12.64
N GLU A 65 5.01 -7.88 -12.88
CA GLU A 65 4.94 -9.33 -12.64
C GLU A 65 5.83 -10.10 -13.63
N ASP A 66 5.87 -9.70 -14.89
CA ASP A 66 6.74 -10.26 -15.92
C ASP A 66 8.23 -10.02 -15.59
N GLU A 67 8.59 -8.82 -15.11
CA GLU A 67 9.94 -8.54 -14.61
C GLU A 67 10.31 -9.35 -13.35
N ALA A 68 9.35 -9.58 -12.46
CA ALA A 68 9.57 -10.39 -11.26
C ALA A 68 9.72 -11.89 -11.59
N THR A 69 8.98 -12.38 -12.57
CA THR A 69 9.04 -13.78 -13.01
C THR A 69 10.27 -14.08 -13.88
N GLU A 70 10.73 -13.14 -14.70
CA GLU A 70 12.02 -13.23 -15.42
C GLU A 70 13.21 -13.33 -14.46
N ARG A 71 13.17 -12.62 -13.33
CA ARG A 71 14.19 -12.73 -12.26
C ARG A 71 14.07 -14.00 -11.41
N GLY A 72 12.99 -14.78 -11.58
CA GLY A 72 12.62 -15.93 -10.76
C GLY A 72 12.52 -17.26 -11.51
N ARG A 73 13.11 -17.41 -12.71
CA ARG A 73 13.09 -18.67 -13.49
C ARG A 73 13.97 -19.80 -12.94
N GLY A 74 14.04 -19.93 -11.63
CA GLY A 74 14.69 -21.04 -10.95
C GLY A 74 13.99 -21.34 -9.63
N SER A 75 12.84 -22.04 -9.70
CA SER A 75 12.27 -22.79 -8.58
C SER A 75 12.07 -22.04 -7.26
N SER A 76 10.94 -21.36 -7.08
CA SER A 76 10.37 -21.26 -5.75
C SER A 76 8.87 -21.09 -5.86
N VAL A 77 8.13 -22.14 -5.50
CA VAL A 77 6.83 -21.94 -4.84
C VAL A 77 7.10 -20.90 -3.73
N SER A 78 6.36 -19.78 -3.72
CA SER A 78 6.58 -18.77 -2.69
C SER A 78 6.44 -19.43 -1.32
N GLU A 79 7.23 -19.06 -0.32
CA GLU A 79 7.14 -19.65 1.04
C GLU A 79 5.69 -19.64 1.57
N LEU A 80 4.93 -18.60 1.20
CA LEU A 80 3.50 -18.47 1.48
C LEU A 80 2.63 -19.51 0.76
N GLU A 81 2.94 -19.85 -0.49
CA GLU A 81 2.21 -20.85 -1.27
C GLU A 81 2.53 -22.27 -0.80
N ALA A 82 3.78 -22.52 -0.36
CA ALA A 82 4.16 -23.77 0.29
C ALA A 82 3.42 -23.95 1.62
N LEU A 83 3.35 -22.90 2.44
CA LEU A 83 2.61 -22.91 3.71
C LEU A 83 1.10 -23.05 3.50
N ALA A 84 0.54 -22.42 2.46
CA ALA A 84 -0.88 -22.54 2.14
C ALA A 84 -1.26 -23.98 1.78
N LEU A 85 -0.42 -24.66 0.99
CA LEU A 85 -0.59 -26.07 0.66
C LEU A 85 -0.47 -26.96 1.90
N GLU A 86 0.43 -26.65 2.83
CA GLU A 86 0.56 -27.37 4.10
C GLU A 86 -0.66 -27.20 5.00
N MET A 87 -1.14 -25.96 5.18
CA MET A 87 -2.34 -25.66 5.99
C MET A 87 -3.61 -26.30 5.42
N GLN A 88 -3.70 -26.44 4.10
CA GLN A 88 -4.81 -27.14 3.44
C GLN A 88 -4.63 -28.67 3.38
N GLY A 89 -3.54 -29.21 3.93
CA GLY A 89 -3.28 -30.65 3.99
C GLY A 89 -2.76 -31.26 2.69
N TYR A 90 -2.34 -30.44 1.73
CA TYR A 90 -1.76 -30.85 0.45
C TYR A 90 -0.22 -30.93 0.48
N GLY A 91 0.41 -30.73 1.64
CA GLY A 91 1.86 -30.84 1.84
C GLY A 91 2.37 -32.26 1.54
N LYS A 92 3.13 -32.42 0.45
CA LYS A 92 3.58 -33.71 -0.11
C LYS A 92 4.13 -34.68 0.94
N GLN A 93 3.44 -35.81 1.09
CA GLN A 93 3.95 -37.05 1.67
C GLN A 93 5.14 -37.54 0.83
N LYS A 94 6.38 -37.34 1.31
CA LYS A 94 7.52 -38.09 0.77
C LYS A 94 7.36 -39.55 1.19
N ASN A 95 7.07 -40.38 0.20
CA ASN A 95 7.00 -41.84 0.31
C ASN A 95 8.40 -42.34 0.69
N VAL A 96 8.64 -42.61 1.98
CA VAL A 96 9.81 -43.36 2.42
C VAL A 96 9.53 -44.83 2.14
N LYS A 97 9.79 -45.22 0.89
CA LYS A 97 10.08 -46.62 0.50
C LYS A 97 11.53 -46.63 0.03
N GLU A 98 12.44 -46.61 1.00
CA GLU A 98 13.85 -46.96 0.82
C GLU A 98 14.43 -47.20 2.21
N GLU A 99 14.03 -48.32 2.81
CA GLU A 99 14.79 -48.95 3.89
C GLU A 99 14.75 -50.45 3.62
N GLU A 100 15.47 -50.86 2.58
CA GLU A 100 16.01 -52.22 2.52
C GLU A 100 17.41 -52.14 1.92
N GLU A 101 18.32 -52.85 2.59
CA GLU A 101 19.70 -53.12 2.20
C GLU A 101 20.81 -52.15 2.64
N ARG A 102 21.52 -52.64 3.67
CA ARG A 102 22.99 -52.75 3.77
C ARG A 102 23.66 -51.75 4.72
N THR A 103 23.99 -52.21 5.93
CA THR A 103 25.38 -52.50 6.33
C THR A 103 25.46 -53.00 7.79
N TRP A 104 25.71 -54.31 7.91
CA TRP A 104 26.22 -55.11 9.06
C TRP A 104 25.44 -55.14 10.38
#